data_AF-A0AA37UQY6-F1
#
_entry.id   AF-A0AA37UQY6-F1
#
_cell.length_a   1.000
_cell.length_b   1.000
_cell.length_c   1.000
_cell.angle_alpha   90.00
_cell.angle_beta   90.00
_cell.angle_gamma   90.00
#
_symmetry.space_group_name_H-M   'P 1'
#
loop_
_entity.id
_entity.type
_entity.pdbx_description
1 polymer ?
#
loop_
_entity_poly.entity_id
_entity_poly.type
_entity_poly.pdbx_seq_one_letter_code
_entity_poly.pdbx_strand_id
1 'polypeptide(L)'
;MDSIVTDLVEVMKKEKIFYKRKSHDDFFAQLIATITQLAFQTLDEEICAQWKKEGFRVDRKSERTITFLFGTVTYVRRRMKNQANDIRYPLDEFLGIRKGIRYSSLVLRNVSQLGSMMVYRHVSQAIDCLTSWRMSHQNVQQLVVKTGELIQAKSTHESRYDGIITKKKVPYLYLEGDGVKINGQKKQSLEVHRFQVCEGSQKVGNRSEMIAPHFVSHLNRKKAYKEMMAYLQAYYDLSHTVVISNSDGGSGYEKAVFDELALGCLRHEHFRDRYHVHRKMKERMALFLNSNIE
;
A
#
# COMPACT_ATOMS: atom_id res chain seq x y z
N MET A 1 -5.78 -33.91 -23.12
CA MET A 1 -4.66 -33.03 -23.51
C MET A 1 -4.68 -32.81 -25.01
N ASP A 2 -4.89 -33.87 -25.80
CA ASP A 2 -5.01 -33.81 -27.27
C ASP A 2 -6.12 -32.88 -27.78
N SER A 3 -7.28 -32.83 -27.10
CA SER A 3 -8.35 -31.89 -27.45
C SER A 3 -7.94 -30.41 -27.28
N ILE A 4 -7.31 -30.07 -26.15
CA ILE A 4 -6.83 -28.71 -25.85
C ILE A 4 -5.78 -28.27 -26.88
N VAL A 5 -4.87 -29.17 -27.28
CA VAL A 5 -3.86 -28.88 -28.31
C VAL A 5 -4.52 -28.66 -29.67
N THR A 6 -5.55 -29.44 -29.99
CA THR A 6 -6.32 -29.30 -31.24
C THR A 6 -7.04 -27.94 -31.29
N ASP A 7 -7.72 -27.56 -30.20
CA ASP A 7 -8.41 -26.27 -30.07
C ASP A 7 -7.43 -25.09 -30.18
N LEU A 8 -6.26 -25.18 -29.53
CA LEU A 8 -5.21 -24.17 -29.63
C LEU A 8 -4.70 -24.04 -31.08
N VAL A 9 -4.45 -25.15 -31.76
CA VAL A 9 -4.01 -25.15 -33.17
C VAL A 9 -5.06 -24.49 -34.07
N GLU A 10 -6.34 -24.70 -33.82
CA GLU A 10 -7.41 -24.01 -34.56
C GLU A 10 -7.42 -22.50 -34.31
N VAL A 11 -7.29 -22.07 -33.06
CA VAL A 11 -7.17 -20.65 -32.69
C VAL A 11 -5.97 -20.02 -33.40
N MET A 12 -4.82 -20.69 -33.37
CA MET A 12 -3.59 -20.22 -34.02
C MET A 12 -3.71 -20.13 -35.55
N LYS A 13 -4.46 -21.04 -36.18
CA LYS A 13 -4.70 -21.01 -37.64
C LYS A 13 -5.60 -19.85 -38.08
N LYS A 14 -6.53 -19.41 -37.20
CA LYS A 14 -7.48 -18.32 -37.49
C LYS A 14 -6.81 -16.95 -37.44
N GLU A 15 -5.79 -16.75 -36.59
CA GLU A 15 -5.14 -15.45 -36.39
C GLU A 15 -3.83 -15.28 -37.17
N LYS A 16 -3.96 -14.76 -38.41
CA LYS A 16 -2.80 -14.56 -39.31
C LYS A 16 -2.03 -13.24 -39.08
N ILE A 17 -2.57 -12.32 -38.27
CA ILE A 17 -2.00 -10.98 -38.07
C ILE A 17 -1.28 -10.92 -36.72
N PHE A 18 0.04 -10.69 -36.75
CA PHE A 18 0.93 -10.74 -35.57
C PHE A 18 0.47 -9.86 -34.39
N TYR A 19 0.11 -8.60 -34.63
CA TYR A 19 -0.28 -7.64 -33.57
C TYR A 19 -1.73 -7.80 -33.10
N LYS A 20 -2.50 -8.72 -33.69
CA LYS A 20 -3.85 -9.07 -33.24
C LYS A 20 -3.91 -10.37 -32.45
N ARG A 21 -2.77 -10.98 -32.10
CA ARG A 21 -2.66 -12.30 -31.42
C ARG A 21 -3.24 -12.41 -30.01
N LYS A 22 -4.15 -11.50 -29.61
CA LYS A 22 -4.80 -11.51 -28.30
C LYS A 22 -5.68 -12.76 -28.11
N SER A 23 -6.16 -13.40 -29.19
CA SER A 23 -6.98 -14.61 -29.05
C SER A 23 -6.22 -15.80 -28.44
N HIS A 24 -4.88 -15.87 -28.62
CA HIS A 24 -4.07 -16.90 -27.99
C HIS A 24 -4.02 -16.68 -26.48
N ASP A 25 -3.78 -15.44 -26.05
CA ASP A 25 -3.75 -15.07 -24.63
C ASP A 25 -5.13 -15.28 -24.00
N ASP A 26 -6.21 -14.98 -24.72
CA ASP A 26 -7.58 -15.21 -24.27
C ASP A 26 -7.87 -16.72 -24.14
N PHE A 27 -7.41 -17.55 -25.08
CA PHE A 27 -7.51 -19.01 -24.99
C PHE A 27 -6.78 -19.55 -23.75
N PHE A 28 -5.52 -19.15 -23.54
CA PHE A 28 -4.76 -19.58 -22.37
C PHE A 28 -5.38 -19.07 -21.07
N ALA A 29 -5.88 -17.84 -21.06
CA ALA A 29 -6.58 -17.27 -19.91
C ALA A 29 -7.83 -18.09 -19.56
N GLN A 30 -8.62 -18.49 -20.57
CA GLN A 30 -9.78 -19.37 -20.39
C GLN A 30 -9.37 -20.74 -19.87
N LEU A 31 -8.37 -21.37 -20.48
CA LEU A 31 -7.89 -22.68 -20.06
C LEU A 31 -7.44 -22.68 -18.60
N ILE A 32 -6.60 -21.70 -18.22
CA ILE A 32 -6.12 -21.55 -16.84
C ILE A 32 -7.29 -21.26 -15.90
N ALA A 33 -8.26 -20.43 -16.31
CA ALA A 33 -9.44 -20.14 -15.50
C ALA A 33 -10.30 -21.40 -15.25
N THR A 34 -10.50 -22.24 -16.25
CA THR A 34 -11.23 -23.51 -16.11
C THR A 34 -10.50 -24.48 -15.19
N ILE A 35 -9.19 -24.66 -15.37
CA ILE A 35 -8.38 -25.52 -14.48
C ILE A 35 -8.45 -25.00 -13.04
N THR A 36 -8.34 -23.68 -12.85
CA THR A 36 -8.42 -23.05 -11.53
C THR A 36 -9.80 -23.22 -10.90
N GLN A 37 -10.87 -23.10 -11.69
CA GLN A 37 -12.24 -23.33 -11.22
C GLN A 37 -12.41 -24.76 -10.71
N LEU A 38 -11.91 -25.76 -11.44
CA LEU A 38 -11.93 -27.16 -11.01
C LEU A 38 -11.14 -27.37 -9.73
N ALA A 39 -9.92 -26.81 -9.65
CA ALA A 39 -9.10 -26.87 -8.44
C ALA A 39 -9.80 -26.24 -7.24
N PHE A 40 -10.49 -25.11 -7.41
CA PHE A 40 -11.27 -24.46 -6.35
C PHE A 40 -12.47 -25.30 -5.90
N GLN A 41 -13.11 -26.06 -6.80
CA GLN A 41 -14.19 -26.97 -6.42
C GLN A 41 -13.69 -28.13 -5.56
N THR A 42 -12.58 -28.76 -5.96
CA THR A 42 -11.93 -29.81 -5.16
C THR A 42 -11.51 -29.29 -3.79
N LEU A 43 -10.88 -28.11 -3.76
CA LEU A 43 -10.43 -27.48 -2.53
C LEU A 43 -11.62 -27.08 -1.61
N ASP A 44 -12.73 -26.57 -2.16
CA ASP A 44 -13.94 -26.26 -1.38
C ASP A 44 -14.52 -27.53 -0.74
N GLU A 45 -14.45 -28.67 -1.42
CA GLU A 45 -14.92 -29.96 -0.88
C GLU A 45 -14.04 -30.44 0.28
N GLU A 46 -12.72 -30.41 0.13
CA GLU A 46 -11.76 -30.79 1.16
C GLU A 46 -11.89 -29.92 2.41
N ILE A 47 -11.88 -28.59 2.24
CA ILE A 47 -11.96 -27.64 3.36
C ILE A 47 -13.31 -27.76 4.07
N CYS A 48 -14.42 -27.85 3.31
CA CYS A 48 -15.73 -28.00 3.92
C CYS A 48 -15.89 -29.34 4.65
N ALA A 49 -15.26 -30.41 4.17
CA ALA A 49 -15.24 -31.70 4.87
C ALA A 49 -14.52 -31.60 6.21
N GLN A 50 -13.41 -30.86 6.29
CA GLN A 50 -12.71 -30.58 7.53
C GLN A 50 -13.58 -29.76 8.49
N TRP A 51 -14.17 -28.66 8.03
CA TRP A 51 -14.99 -27.78 8.86
C TRP A 51 -16.26 -28.45 9.39
N LYS A 52 -16.81 -29.43 8.66
CA LYS A 52 -17.90 -30.27 9.17
C LYS A 52 -17.50 -31.06 10.42
N LYS A 53 -16.26 -31.56 10.48
CA LYS A 53 -15.71 -32.25 11.67
C LYS A 53 -15.57 -31.28 12.86
N GLU A 54 -15.33 -30.00 12.58
CA GLU A 54 -15.25 -28.91 13.57
C GLU A 54 -16.63 -28.35 13.98
N GLY A 55 -17.73 -28.98 13.55
CA GLY A 55 -19.08 -28.63 13.97
C GLY A 55 -19.80 -27.59 13.10
N PHE A 56 -19.22 -27.19 11.96
CA PHE A 56 -19.91 -26.36 10.98
C PHE A 56 -20.84 -27.19 10.08
N ARG A 57 -21.94 -26.58 9.64
CA ARG A 57 -22.88 -27.16 8.68
C ARG A 57 -22.96 -26.28 7.44
N VAL A 58 -23.22 -26.90 6.29
CA VAL A 58 -23.46 -26.16 5.05
C VAL A 58 -24.82 -25.49 5.15
N ASP A 59 -24.82 -24.19 4.92
CA ASP A 59 -26.02 -23.34 5.03
C ASP A 59 -26.54 -22.98 3.64
N ARG A 60 -25.65 -22.53 2.73
CA ARG A 60 -25.99 -22.33 1.32
C ARG A 60 -24.77 -22.44 0.41
N LYS A 61 -25.02 -22.61 -0.89
CA LYS A 61 -24.02 -22.42 -1.95
C LYS A 61 -24.22 -21.05 -2.60
N SER A 62 -23.14 -20.42 -3.03
CA SER A 62 -23.20 -19.17 -3.78
C SER A 62 -22.10 -19.11 -4.82
N GLU A 63 -22.40 -18.57 -5.99
CA GLU A 63 -21.39 -18.28 -7.00
C GLU A 63 -20.60 -17.01 -6.64
N ARG A 64 -19.32 -16.99 -7.01
CA ARG A 64 -18.44 -15.84 -6.88
C ARG A 64 -17.51 -15.76 -8.08
N THR A 65 -17.33 -14.56 -8.59
CA THR A 65 -16.40 -14.25 -9.68
C THR A 65 -15.26 -13.39 -9.18
N ILE A 66 -14.02 -13.82 -9.42
CA ILE A 66 -12.79 -13.13 -9.03
C ILE A 66 -11.86 -13.01 -10.23
N THR A 67 -11.34 -11.80 -10.43
CA THR A 67 -10.35 -11.51 -11.46
C THR A 67 -8.94 -11.68 -10.91
N PHE A 68 -8.17 -12.56 -11.55
CA PHE A 68 -6.75 -12.81 -11.36
C PHE A 68 -5.95 -12.20 -12.51
N LEU A 69 -4.62 -12.17 -12.40
CA LEU A 69 -3.77 -11.68 -13.51
C LEU A 69 -3.94 -12.53 -14.77
N PHE A 70 -4.09 -13.85 -14.61
CA PHE A 70 -4.25 -14.78 -15.72
C PHE A 70 -5.67 -14.82 -16.30
N GLY A 71 -6.66 -14.19 -15.66
CA GLY A 71 -8.04 -14.25 -16.14
C GLY A 71 -9.09 -14.17 -15.03
N THR A 72 -10.35 -14.20 -15.43
CA THR A 72 -11.48 -14.16 -14.50
C THR A 72 -12.01 -15.57 -14.24
N VAL A 73 -12.10 -15.93 -12.96
CA VAL A 73 -12.57 -17.25 -12.52
C VAL A 73 -13.90 -17.10 -11.80
N THR A 74 -14.91 -17.84 -12.25
CA THR A 74 -16.19 -17.98 -11.58
C THR A 74 -16.25 -19.34 -10.92
N TYR A 75 -16.52 -19.38 -9.61
CA TYR A 75 -16.56 -20.62 -8.83
C TYR A 75 -17.72 -20.60 -7.83
N VAL A 76 -18.16 -21.79 -7.43
CA VAL A 76 -19.17 -21.96 -6.37
C VAL A 76 -18.46 -22.18 -5.05
N ARG A 77 -18.82 -21.38 -4.04
CA ARG A 77 -18.33 -21.50 -2.66
C ARG A 77 -19.47 -21.85 -1.72
N ARG A 78 -19.17 -22.57 -0.63
CA ARG A 78 -20.13 -22.88 0.43
C ARG A 78 -20.08 -21.83 1.55
N ARG A 79 -21.26 -21.34 1.96
CA ARG A 79 -21.45 -20.63 3.24
C ARG A 79 -21.63 -21.69 4.31
N MET A 80 -20.78 -21.66 5.34
CA MET A 80 -20.86 -22.58 6.46
C MET A 80 -21.24 -21.84 7.75
N LYS A 81 -21.97 -22.53 8.62
CA LYS A 81 -22.50 -21.99 9.87
C LYS A 81 -22.34 -22.97 11.02
N ASN A 82 -21.88 -22.51 12.18
CA ASN A 82 -21.80 -23.35 13.39
C ASN A 82 -23.03 -23.16 14.31
N GLN A 83 -23.06 -23.89 15.42
CA GLN A 83 -24.14 -23.78 16.44
C GLN A 83 -24.21 -22.40 17.09
N ALA A 84 -23.08 -21.70 17.21
CA ALA A 84 -22.99 -20.34 17.71
C ALA A 84 -23.43 -19.26 16.69
N ASN A 85 -24.00 -19.67 15.55
CA ASN A 85 -24.47 -18.77 14.50
C ASN A 85 -23.34 -17.98 13.80
N ASP A 86 -22.08 -18.40 13.93
CA ASP A 86 -20.93 -17.84 13.20
C ASP A 86 -20.99 -18.29 11.74
N ILE A 87 -20.92 -17.32 10.81
CA ILE A 87 -21.11 -17.52 9.38
C ILE A 87 -19.80 -17.21 8.66
N ARG A 88 -19.31 -18.19 7.91
CA ARG A 88 -18.00 -18.15 7.27
C ARG A 88 -18.02 -18.69 5.85
N TYR A 89 -16.96 -18.35 5.10
CA TYR A 89 -16.75 -18.80 3.72
C TYR A 89 -15.38 -19.46 3.64
N PRO A 90 -15.27 -20.78 3.92
CA PRO A 90 -13.99 -21.44 4.15
C PRO A 90 -13.02 -21.31 2.98
N LEU A 91 -13.50 -21.55 1.75
CA LEU A 91 -12.68 -21.42 0.55
C LEU A 91 -12.10 -20.00 0.39
N ASP A 92 -12.91 -18.97 0.65
CA ASP A 92 -12.44 -17.58 0.50
C ASP A 92 -11.45 -17.17 1.59
N GLU A 93 -11.67 -17.65 2.82
CA GLU A 93 -10.74 -17.45 3.93
C GLU A 93 -9.39 -18.10 3.62
N PHE A 94 -9.41 -19.34 3.10
CA PHE A 94 -8.22 -20.06 2.68
C PHE A 94 -7.47 -19.34 1.54
N LEU A 95 -8.20 -18.89 0.52
CA LEU A 95 -7.62 -18.17 -0.63
C LEU A 95 -7.24 -16.71 -0.29
N GLY A 96 -7.56 -16.22 0.90
CA GLY A 96 -7.34 -14.83 1.31
C GLY A 96 -8.21 -13.81 0.54
N ILE A 97 -9.35 -14.23 0.00
CA ILE A 97 -10.23 -13.41 -0.85
C ILE A 97 -11.24 -12.65 0.02
N ARG A 98 -10.91 -11.40 0.32
CA ARG A 98 -11.69 -10.54 1.22
C ARG A 98 -13.11 -10.26 0.71
N LYS A 99 -14.04 -10.06 1.65
CA LYS A 99 -15.45 -9.72 1.37
C LYS A 99 -15.56 -8.43 0.55
N GLY A 100 -16.43 -8.46 -0.47
CA GLY A 100 -16.72 -7.30 -1.32
C GLY A 100 -15.58 -6.90 -2.26
N ILE A 101 -14.55 -7.75 -2.44
CA ILE A 101 -13.50 -7.56 -3.45
C ILE A 101 -13.71 -8.57 -4.58
N ARG A 102 -13.61 -8.09 -5.83
CA ARG A 102 -13.74 -8.88 -7.06
C ARG A 102 -12.40 -9.19 -7.72
N TYR A 103 -11.30 -8.93 -7.03
CA TYR A 103 -9.94 -9.05 -7.52
C TYR A 103 -9.10 -9.84 -6.52
N SER A 104 -8.18 -10.64 -7.04
CA SER A 104 -7.21 -11.35 -6.20
C SER A 104 -6.26 -10.39 -5.47
N SER A 105 -5.66 -10.87 -4.38
CA SER A 105 -4.68 -10.10 -3.59
C SER A 105 -3.48 -9.63 -4.42
N LEU A 106 -3.06 -10.44 -5.41
CA LEU A 106 -1.95 -10.07 -6.30
C LEU A 106 -2.35 -8.94 -7.25
N VAL A 107 -3.58 -8.93 -7.77
CA VAL A 107 -4.10 -7.81 -8.58
C VAL A 107 -4.14 -6.54 -7.72
N LEU A 108 -4.67 -6.61 -6.50
CA LEU A 108 -4.69 -5.46 -5.58
C LEU A 108 -3.29 -4.88 -5.35
N ARG A 109 -2.30 -5.74 -5.06
CA ARG A 109 -0.90 -5.37 -4.88
C ARG A 109 -0.34 -4.68 -6.13
N ASN A 110 -0.44 -5.33 -7.29
CA ASN A 110 0.19 -4.84 -8.51
C ASN A 110 -0.45 -3.52 -8.99
N VAL A 111 -1.78 -3.41 -8.96
CA VAL A 111 -2.49 -2.18 -9.33
C VAL A 111 -2.12 -1.04 -8.38
N SER A 112 -2.00 -1.31 -7.08
CA SER A 112 -1.61 -0.30 -6.09
C SER A 112 -0.17 0.17 -6.29
N GLN A 113 0.75 -0.76 -6.56
CA GLN A 113 2.15 -0.44 -6.85
C GLN A 113 2.30 0.36 -8.15
N LEU A 114 1.58 -0.01 -9.22
CA LEU A 114 1.58 0.77 -10.45
C LEU A 114 0.97 2.17 -10.21
N GLY A 115 -0.13 2.25 -9.46
CA GLY A 115 -0.77 3.50 -9.08
C GLY A 115 0.10 4.45 -8.26
N SER A 116 1.12 3.94 -7.55
CA SER A 116 2.10 4.79 -6.87
C SER A 116 3.23 5.31 -7.78
N MET A 117 3.40 4.72 -8.97
CA MET A 117 4.49 5.06 -9.89
C MET A 117 4.03 5.85 -11.12
N MET A 118 2.75 5.75 -11.51
CA MET A 118 2.21 6.39 -12.70
C MET A 118 0.76 6.82 -12.52
N VAL A 119 0.29 7.73 -13.37
CA VAL A 119 -1.12 8.17 -13.34
C VAL A 119 -2.08 7.03 -13.70
N TYR A 120 -3.26 7.02 -13.10
CA TYR A 120 -4.22 5.91 -13.19
C TYR A 120 -4.68 5.55 -14.61
N ARG A 121 -4.62 6.49 -15.57
CA ARG A 121 -4.89 6.20 -16.98
C ARG A 121 -3.82 5.30 -17.60
N HIS A 122 -2.55 5.50 -17.27
CA HIS A 122 -1.47 4.63 -17.74
C HIS A 122 -1.53 3.26 -17.06
N VAL A 123 -1.93 3.18 -15.79
CA VAL A 123 -2.19 1.89 -15.13
C VAL A 123 -3.30 1.12 -15.84
N SER A 124 -4.40 1.80 -16.18
CA SER A 124 -5.52 1.23 -16.95
C SER A 124 -5.06 0.71 -18.32
N GLN A 125 -4.24 1.47 -19.05
CA GLN A 125 -3.64 1.05 -20.31
C GLN A 125 -2.72 -0.17 -20.14
N ALA A 126 -1.85 -0.15 -19.11
CA ALA A 126 -0.96 -1.28 -18.83
C ALA A 126 -1.75 -2.58 -18.56
N ILE A 127 -2.87 -2.49 -17.84
CA ILE A 127 -3.74 -3.66 -17.59
C ILE A 127 -4.37 -4.17 -18.90
N ASP A 128 -4.88 -3.29 -19.77
CA ASP A 128 -5.47 -3.70 -21.06
C ASP A 128 -4.41 -4.31 -22.02
N CYS A 129 -3.16 -3.82 -21.95
CA CYS A 129 -2.05 -4.34 -22.74
C CYS A 129 -1.51 -5.68 -22.23
N LEU A 130 -1.46 -5.89 -20.90
CA LEU A 130 -0.75 -7.02 -20.28
C LEU A 130 -1.67 -8.13 -19.79
N THR A 131 -3.00 -7.96 -19.87
CA THR A 131 -3.97 -8.96 -19.41
C THR A 131 -5.12 -9.14 -20.39
N SER A 132 -5.83 -10.27 -20.26
CA SER A 132 -7.02 -10.61 -21.05
C SER A 132 -8.28 -9.83 -20.64
N TRP A 133 -8.18 -8.99 -19.60
CA TRP A 133 -9.30 -8.22 -19.07
C TRP A 133 -8.95 -6.74 -18.95
N ARG A 134 -9.96 -5.91 -18.71
CA ARG A 134 -9.81 -4.45 -18.71
C ARG A 134 -10.21 -3.85 -17.38
N MET A 135 -9.58 -2.73 -17.06
CA MET A 135 -9.90 -1.92 -15.89
C MET A 135 -9.94 -0.45 -16.28
N SER A 136 -10.99 0.27 -15.88
CA SER A 136 -11.03 1.72 -16.04
C SER A 136 -10.10 2.41 -15.03
N HIS A 137 -9.64 3.61 -15.36
CA HIS A 137 -8.84 4.43 -14.44
C HIS A 137 -9.59 4.77 -13.13
N GLN A 138 -10.93 4.85 -13.15
CA GLN A 138 -11.71 5.00 -11.92
C GLN A 138 -11.69 3.73 -11.05
N ASN A 139 -11.74 2.54 -11.66
CA ASN A 139 -11.59 1.28 -10.92
C ASN A 139 -10.18 1.15 -10.32
N VAL A 140 -9.13 1.60 -11.04
CA VAL A 140 -7.77 1.69 -10.49
C VAL A 140 -7.78 2.56 -9.23
N GLN A 141 -8.35 3.77 -9.28
CA GLN A 141 -8.45 4.65 -8.12
C GLN A 141 -9.15 3.98 -6.95
N GLN A 142 -10.31 3.35 -7.18
CA GLN A 142 -11.06 2.66 -6.12
C GLN A 142 -10.26 1.52 -5.49
N LEU A 143 -9.52 0.75 -6.29
CA LEU A 143 -8.68 -0.34 -5.79
C LEU A 143 -7.49 0.16 -4.97
N VAL A 144 -6.84 1.25 -5.41
CA VAL A 144 -5.75 1.88 -4.67
C VAL A 144 -6.27 2.37 -3.31
N VAL A 145 -7.38 3.10 -3.28
CA VAL A 145 -7.99 3.60 -2.04
C VAL A 145 -8.35 2.45 -1.11
N LYS A 146 -9.06 1.44 -1.62
CA LYS A 146 -9.47 0.27 -0.83
C LYS A 146 -8.27 -0.51 -0.29
N THR A 147 -7.20 -0.64 -1.09
CA THR A 147 -5.97 -1.30 -0.64
C THR A 147 -5.30 -0.48 0.46
N GLY A 148 -5.28 0.85 0.32
CA GLY A 148 -4.81 1.77 1.37
C GLY A 148 -5.59 1.63 2.67
N GLU A 149 -6.92 1.57 2.62
CA GLU A 149 -7.77 1.35 3.81
C GLU A 149 -7.47 0.00 4.48
N LEU A 150 -7.28 -1.07 3.70
CA LEU A 150 -6.94 -2.39 4.23
C LEU A 150 -5.56 -2.41 4.91
N ILE A 151 -4.58 -1.72 4.32
CA ILE A 151 -3.25 -1.57 4.91
C ILE A 151 -3.36 -0.75 6.20
N GLN A 152 -4.10 0.36 6.18
CA GLN A 152 -4.29 1.21 7.34
C GLN A 152 -4.98 0.46 8.49
N ALA A 153 -6.04 -0.31 8.21
CA ALA A 153 -6.73 -1.09 9.23
C ALA A 153 -5.79 -2.13 9.87
N LYS A 154 -4.97 -2.82 9.06
CA LYS A 154 -3.96 -3.77 9.56
C LYS A 154 -2.85 -3.06 10.34
N SER A 155 -2.50 -1.84 9.96
CA SER A 155 -1.42 -1.07 10.57
C SER A 155 -1.87 -0.41 11.89
N THR A 156 -3.13 -0.02 12.06
CA THR A 156 -3.68 0.56 13.30
C THR A 156 -3.93 -0.43 14.43
N HIS A 157 -3.77 -1.74 14.21
CA HIS A 157 -3.76 -2.67 15.33
C HIS A 157 -2.54 -2.38 16.22
N GLU A 158 -2.80 -2.09 17.49
CA GLU A 158 -1.79 -1.78 18.54
C GLU A 158 -0.68 -2.82 18.64
N SER A 159 -0.91 -4.02 18.09
CA SER A 159 0.05 -5.12 18.02
C SER A 159 1.27 -4.89 17.12
N ARG A 160 1.46 -3.69 16.54
CA ARG A 160 2.61 -3.41 15.66
C ARG A 160 3.95 -3.37 16.42
N TYR A 161 3.89 -3.12 17.72
CA TYR A 161 5.05 -3.12 18.63
C TYR A 161 5.01 -4.27 19.66
N ASP A 162 3.97 -5.11 19.62
CA ASP A 162 3.89 -6.30 20.46
C ASP A 162 5.07 -7.22 20.11
N GLY A 163 5.89 -7.54 21.10
CA GLY A 163 7.08 -8.38 20.94
C GLY A 163 8.42 -7.62 20.79
N ILE A 164 8.43 -6.28 20.81
CA ILE A 164 9.69 -5.54 21.03
C ILE A 164 10.08 -5.67 22.51
N ILE A 165 10.87 -6.68 22.82
CA ILE A 165 11.33 -6.96 24.19
C ILE A 165 12.53 -6.07 24.56
N THR A 166 13.36 -5.70 23.58
CA THR A 166 14.57 -4.90 23.79
C THR A 166 14.58 -3.70 22.84
N LYS A 167 14.69 -2.49 23.40
CA LYS A 167 14.79 -1.25 22.63
C LYS A 167 16.19 -1.07 22.07
N LYS A 168 16.29 -0.54 20.85
CA LYS A 168 17.55 -0.28 20.17
C LYS A 168 18.24 0.95 20.75
N LYS A 169 19.53 0.84 21.01
CA LYS A 169 20.39 1.96 21.43
C LYS A 169 21.21 2.43 20.24
N VAL A 170 21.21 3.73 19.97
CA VAL A 170 21.96 4.35 18.88
C VAL A 170 22.63 5.64 19.38
N PRO A 171 23.84 5.99 18.92
CA PRO A 171 24.49 7.21 19.39
C PRO A 171 23.83 8.48 18.83
N TYR A 172 23.29 8.40 17.61
CA TYR A 172 22.65 9.51 16.92
C TYR A 172 21.33 9.08 16.30
N LEU A 173 20.37 10.00 16.31
CA LEU A 173 19.09 9.82 15.62
C LEU A 173 18.70 11.14 14.97
N TYR A 174 18.35 11.08 13.69
CA TYR A 174 17.99 12.26 12.91
C TYR A 174 16.48 12.30 12.72
N LEU A 175 15.84 13.36 13.17
CA LEU A 175 14.40 13.59 13.05
C LEU A 175 14.10 14.74 12.09
N GLU A 176 13.11 14.56 11.24
CA GLU A 176 12.64 15.63 10.36
C GLU A 176 11.12 15.62 10.28
N GLY A 177 10.52 16.80 10.21
CA GLY A 177 9.09 16.99 10.02
C GLY A 177 8.81 18.10 9.02
N ASP A 178 7.91 17.81 8.08
CA ASP A 178 7.53 18.74 7.01
C ASP A 178 6.07 18.54 6.56
N GLY A 179 5.44 19.61 6.08
CA GLY A 179 4.09 19.64 5.54
C GLY A 179 4.08 19.90 4.04
N VAL A 180 3.61 18.91 3.26
CA VAL A 180 3.49 19.05 1.81
C VAL A 180 2.04 19.38 1.45
N LYS A 181 1.82 20.58 0.88
CA LYS A 181 0.53 20.97 0.34
C LYS A 181 0.33 20.38 -1.06
N ILE A 182 -0.75 19.64 -1.21
CA ILE A 182 -1.24 19.07 -2.47
C ILE A 182 -2.49 19.84 -2.87
N ASN A 183 -2.43 20.49 -4.03
CA ASN A 183 -3.59 21.16 -4.59
C ASN A 183 -4.58 20.11 -5.11
N GLY A 184 -5.75 20.01 -4.48
CA GLY A 184 -6.85 19.16 -4.92
C GLY A 184 -7.72 19.84 -5.99
N GLN A 185 -8.78 19.14 -6.39
CA GLN A 185 -9.79 19.69 -7.28
C GLN A 185 -10.66 20.72 -6.52
N LYS A 186 -11.15 21.75 -7.22
CA LYS A 186 -12.07 22.78 -6.67
C LYS A 186 -11.54 23.53 -5.43
N LYS A 187 -10.28 23.99 -5.46
CA LYS A 187 -9.65 24.84 -4.40
C LYS A 187 -9.55 24.20 -3.01
N GLN A 188 -9.78 22.89 -2.87
CA GLN A 188 -9.46 22.17 -1.64
C GLN A 188 -7.98 21.78 -1.67
N SER A 189 -7.14 22.44 -0.86
CA SER A 189 -5.78 21.99 -0.62
C SER A 189 -5.77 20.93 0.46
N LEU A 190 -5.17 19.78 0.18
CA LEU A 190 -4.85 18.77 1.17
C LEU A 190 -3.43 18.99 1.64
N GLU A 191 -3.18 18.88 2.93
CA GLU A 191 -1.83 18.91 3.48
C GLU A 191 -1.46 17.53 4.00
N VAL A 192 -0.35 16.99 3.50
CA VAL A 192 0.21 15.74 3.99
C VAL A 192 1.31 16.10 4.98
N HIS A 193 1.11 15.72 6.23
CA HIS A 193 2.08 15.90 7.30
C HIS A 193 2.97 14.67 7.38
N ARG A 194 4.28 14.86 7.26
CA ARG A 194 5.28 13.80 7.28
C ARG A 194 6.25 14.01 8.42
N PHE A 195 6.52 12.94 9.16
CA PHE A 195 7.66 12.82 10.06
C PHE A 195 8.55 11.69 9.58
N GLN A 196 9.85 11.85 9.71
CA GLN A 196 10.82 10.81 9.38
C GLN A 196 11.93 10.75 10.40
N VAL A 197 12.46 9.54 10.57
CA VAL A 197 13.58 9.25 11.46
C VAL A 197 14.56 8.32 10.79
N CYS A 198 15.86 8.55 10.97
CA CYS A 198 16.92 7.65 10.52
C CYS A 198 18.13 7.67 11.45
N GLU A 199 18.96 6.63 11.36
CA GLU A 199 20.14 6.43 12.22
C GLU A 199 21.41 7.07 11.65
N GLY A 200 21.26 7.80 10.53
CA GLY A 200 22.35 8.44 9.82
C GLY A 200 22.19 8.32 8.31
N SER A 201 23.27 8.59 7.60
CA SER A 201 23.33 8.43 6.16
C SER A 201 24.63 7.76 5.75
N GLN A 202 24.57 6.98 4.67
CA GLN A 202 25.71 6.31 4.07
C GLN A 202 25.81 6.68 2.59
N LYS A 203 27.03 6.75 2.07
CA LYS A 203 27.25 6.92 0.63
C LYS A 203 27.21 5.58 -0.08
N VAL A 204 26.33 5.48 -1.07
CA VAL A 204 26.25 4.36 -2.01
C VAL A 204 26.57 4.91 -3.40
N GLY A 205 27.84 4.80 -3.79
CA GLY A 205 28.39 5.47 -4.97
C GLY A 205 28.27 7.00 -4.85
N ASN A 206 27.57 7.62 -5.82
CA ASN A 206 27.33 9.07 -5.84
C ASN A 206 26.07 9.51 -5.07
N ARG A 207 25.31 8.56 -4.51
CA ARG A 207 24.06 8.85 -3.79
C ARG A 207 24.26 8.67 -2.30
N SER A 208 23.53 9.47 -1.53
CA SER A 208 23.41 9.29 -0.08
C SER A 208 22.12 8.56 0.22
N GLU A 209 22.18 7.51 1.02
CA GLU A 209 21.03 6.75 1.48
C GLU A 209 20.89 6.87 2.99
N MET A 210 19.66 6.90 3.49
CA MET A 210 19.38 6.93 4.92
C MET A 210 19.56 5.54 5.52
N ILE A 211 20.17 5.47 6.70
CA ILE A 211 20.33 4.22 7.44
C ILE A 211 19.08 3.98 8.27
N ALA A 212 18.44 2.82 8.07
CA ALA A 212 17.22 2.40 8.78
C ALA A 212 16.12 3.48 8.85
N PRO A 213 15.68 4.04 7.71
CA PRO A 213 14.69 5.11 7.75
C PRO A 213 13.31 4.57 8.12
N HIS A 214 12.60 5.34 8.95
CA HIS A 214 11.18 5.14 9.22
C HIS A 214 10.40 6.40 8.88
N PHE A 215 9.27 6.22 8.17
CA PHE A 215 8.46 7.31 7.64
C PHE A 215 7.03 7.19 8.15
N VAL A 216 6.49 8.30 8.65
CA VAL A 216 5.09 8.43 9.06
C VAL A 216 4.47 9.55 8.23
N SER A 217 3.29 9.33 7.66
CA SER A 217 2.58 10.33 6.87
C SER A 217 1.07 10.26 7.10
N HIS A 218 0.44 11.38 7.43
CA HIS A 218 -1.02 11.50 7.57
C HIS A 218 -1.55 12.83 7.05
N LEU A 219 -2.83 12.86 6.67
CA LEU A 219 -3.58 14.09 6.42
C LEU A 219 -3.92 14.87 7.70
N ASN A 220 -3.66 14.28 8.87
CA ASN A 220 -3.86 14.91 10.16
C ASN A 220 -2.54 14.92 10.93
N ARG A 221 -2.00 16.13 11.16
CA ARG A 221 -0.72 16.34 11.85
C ARG A 221 -0.64 15.64 13.20
N LYS A 222 -1.71 15.71 14.02
CA LYS A 222 -1.73 15.09 15.35
C LYS A 222 -1.63 13.57 15.27
N LYS A 223 -2.25 12.95 14.24
CA LYS A 223 -2.11 11.50 14.01
C LYS A 223 -0.69 11.13 13.59
N ALA A 224 -0.08 11.89 12.67
CA ALA A 224 1.31 11.66 12.26
C ALA A 224 2.29 11.78 13.44
N TYR A 225 2.14 12.85 14.24
CA TYR A 225 2.94 13.05 15.45
C TYR A 225 2.78 11.89 16.44
N LYS A 226 1.54 11.47 16.74
CA LYS A 226 1.29 10.37 17.70
C LYS A 226 1.88 9.04 17.22
N GLU A 227 1.76 8.73 15.93
CA GLU A 227 2.33 7.50 15.37
C GLU A 227 3.87 7.53 15.39
N MET A 228 4.50 8.67 15.09
CA MET A 228 5.95 8.82 15.21
C MET A 228 6.41 8.70 16.67
N MET A 229 5.71 9.34 17.61
CA MET A 229 6.00 9.23 19.04
C MET A 229 5.93 7.77 19.51
N ALA A 230 4.86 7.06 19.15
CA ALA A 230 4.69 5.66 19.51
C ALA A 230 5.82 4.79 18.95
N TYR A 231 6.24 5.04 17.69
CA TYR A 231 7.37 4.36 17.08
C TYR A 231 8.68 4.59 17.86
N LEU A 232 9.01 5.86 18.14
CA LEU A 232 10.26 6.20 18.84
C LEU A 232 10.30 5.58 20.24
N GLN A 233 9.21 5.69 20.99
CA GLN A 233 9.10 5.15 22.35
C GLN A 233 9.14 3.63 22.38
N ALA A 234 8.56 2.95 21.39
CA ALA A 234 8.57 1.50 21.32
C ALA A 234 9.93 0.95 20.87
N TYR A 235 10.55 1.59 19.88
CA TYR A 235 11.70 1.01 19.17
C TYR A 235 13.06 1.43 19.74
N TYR A 236 13.18 2.65 20.28
CA TYR A 236 14.48 3.19 20.72
C TYR A 236 14.55 3.43 22.23
N ASP A 237 15.71 3.14 22.81
CA ASP A 237 16.13 3.68 24.10
C ASP A 237 17.00 4.91 23.82
N LEU A 238 16.45 6.09 24.13
CA LEU A 238 17.09 7.37 23.81
C LEU A 238 18.05 7.85 24.91
N SER A 239 18.15 7.17 26.06
CA SER A 239 18.90 7.64 27.24
C SER A 239 20.36 8.04 26.97
N HIS A 240 20.99 7.45 25.96
CA HIS A 240 22.36 7.74 25.53
C HIS A 240 22.45 8.24 24.08
N THR A 241 21.34 8.69 23.51
CA THR A 241 21.20 9.11 22.11
C THR A 241 21.21 10.63 22.00
N VAL A 242 22.02 11.17 21.09
CA VAL A 242 21.89 12.56 20.65
C VAL A 242 20.87 12.62 19.52
N VAL A 243 19.76 13.33 19.74
CA VAL A 243 18.73 13.53 18.74
C VAL A 243 18.99 14.85 18.02
N ILE A 244 19.10 14.80 16.70
CA ILE A 244 19.28 15.95 15.84
C ILE A 244 18.00 16.10 15.04
N SER A 245 17.30 17.23 15.20
CA SER A 245 16.06 17.48 14.44
C SER A 245 16.18 18.66 13.49
N ASN A 246 15.43 18.61 12.39
CA ASN A 246 15.33 19.68 11.42
C ASN A 246 13.88 19.90 10.97
N SER A 247 13.51 21.16 10.68
CA SER A 247 12.19 21.52 10.15
C SER A 247 12.17 22.88 9.46
N ASP A 248 11.13 23.15 8.67
CA ASP A 248 10.89 24.45 8.02
C ASP A 248 10.36 25.54 8.98
N GLY A 249 9.94 25.14 10.18
CA GLY A 249 9.32 25.99 11.17
C GLY A 249 7.92 26.48 10.89
N GLY A 250 7.21 25.80 9.99
CA GLY A 250 5.78 25.98 9.78
C GLY A 250 4.98 25.61 11.03
N SER A 251 3.70 25.98 11.02
CA SER A 251 2.80 25.70 12.14
C SER A 251 2.71 24.19 12.39
N GLY A 252 3.08 23.78 13.59
CA GLY A 252 3.12 22.38 14.00
C GLY A 252 4.44 21.64 13.72
N TYR A 253 5.46 22.35 13.26
CA TYR A 253 6.85 21.90 13.12
C TYR A 253 7.81 22.83 13.89
N GLU A 254 7.35 23.38 15.00
CA GLU A 254 8.19 24.18 15.91
C GLU A 254 9.11 23.27 16.74
N LYS A 255 10.20 23.85 17.26
CA LYS A 255 11.17 23.16 18.12
C LYS A 255 10.49 22.36 19.25
N ALA A 256 9.47 22.93 19.88
CA ALA A 256 8.73 22.30 20.98
C ALA A 256 8.15 20.92 20.60
N VAL A 257 7.67 20.75 19.36
CA VAL A 257 7.15 19.47 18.87
C VAL A 257 8.26 18.40 18.83
N PHE A 258 9.47 18.80 18.43
CA PHE A 258 10.62 17.90 18.38
C PHE A 258 11.23 17.67 19.77
N ASP A 259 11.17 18.66 20.67
CA ASP A 259 11.56 18.49 22.07
C ASP A 259 10.72 17.38 22.73
N GLU A 260 9.42 17.35 22.45
CA GLU A 260 8.55 16.26 22.90
C GLU A 260 8.95 14.93 22.26
N LEU A 261 9.15 14.86 20.94
CA LEU A 261 9.56 13.62 20.25
C LEU A 261 10.91 13.07 20.73
N ALA A 262 11.80 13.95 21.18
CA ALA A 262 13.12 13.61 21.70
C ALA A 262 13.13 13.42 23.24
N LEU A 263 11.98 13.34 23.90
CA LEU A 263 11.91 13.19 25.35
C LEU A 263 12.69 11.96 25.82
N GLY A 264 13.52 12.14 26.85
CA GLY A 264 14.38 11.08 27.38
C GLY A 264 15.68 10.85 26.60
N CYS A 265 15.99 11.69 25.61
CA CYS A 265 17.29 11.65 24.96
C CYS A 265 18.42 12.23 25.82
N LEU A 266 19.67 11.86 25.50
CA LEU A 266 20.85 12.45 26.14
C LEU A 266 20.93 13.96 25.87
N ARG A 267 20.67 14.36 24.61
CA ARG A 267 20.68 15.76 24.18
C ARG A 267 19.88 15.92 22.89
N HIS A 268 19.08 16.97 22.82
CA HIS A 268 18.34 17.34 21.62
C HIS A 268 18.90 18.64 21.01
N GLU A 269 19.25 18.59 19.74
CA GLU A 269 19.65 19.75 18.94
C GLU A 269 18.68 19.97 17.79
N HIS A 270 18.05 21.14 17.72
CA HIS A 270 17.08 21.49 16.68
C HIS A 270 17.63 22.54 15.73
N PHE A 271 17.50 22.29 14.44
CA PHE A 271 17.95 23.16 13.37
C PHE A 271 16.77 23.61 12.49
N ARG A 272 16.91 24.81 11.90
CA ARG A 272 16.03 25.25 10.82
C ARG A 272 16.56 24.75 9.50
N ASP A 273 15.65 24.35 8.63
CA ASP A 273 16.02 23.78 7.35
C ASP A 273 16.69 24.84 6.47
N ARG A 274 17.95 24.58 6.09
CA ARG A 274 18.77 25.53 5.32
C ARG A 274 18.13 25.88 3.98
N TYR A 275 17.49 24.93 3.31
CA TYR A 275 16.84 25.18 2.03
C TYR A 275 15.66 26.13 2.21
N HIS A 276 14.80 25.89 3.22
CA HIS A 276 13.66 26.76 3.51
C HIS A 276 14.06 28.15 3.96
N VAL A 277 15.12 28.27 4.77
CA VAL A 277 15.70 29.56 5.16
C VAL A 277 16.17 30.32 3.93
N HIS A 278 16.97 29.68 3.07
CA HIS A 278 17.50 30.29 1.85
C HIS A 278 16.40 30.69 0.87
N ARG A 279 15.38 29.83 0.71
CA ARG A 279 14.22 30.10 -0.15
C ARG A 279 13.45 31.32 0.33
N LYS A 280 13.13 31.41 1.62
CA LYS A 280 12.46 32.58 2.21
C LYS A 280 13.29 33.86 2.09
N MET A 281 14.62 33.77 2.25
CA MET A 281 15.51 34.92 2.03
C MET A 281 15.42 35.42 0.59
N LYS A 282 15.52 34.52 -0.39
CA LYS A 282 15.38 34.86 -1.82
C LYS A 282 14.02 35.46 -2.17
N GLU A 283 12.94 34.83 -1.72
CA GLU A 283 11.56 35.32 -1.97
C GLU A 283 11.38 36.75 -1.44
N ARG A 284 11.86 37.04 -0.23
CA ARG A 284 11.73 38.37 0.38
C ARG A 284 12.65 39.40 -0.27
N MET A 285 13.91 39.05 -0.55
CA MET A 285 14.86 39.97 -1.19
C MET A 285 14.45 40.32 -2.62
N ALA A 286 13.84 39.38 -3.36
CA ALA A 286 13.32 39.64 -4.70
C ALA A 286 12.18 40.68 -4.70
N LEU A 287 11.34 40.70 -3.64
CA LEU A 287 10.31 41.72 -3.48
C LEU A 287 10.91 43.12 -3.28
N PHE A 288 12.02 43.25 -2.53
CA PHE A 288 12.70 44.52 -2.30
C PHE A 288 13.39 45.09 -3.54
N LEU A 289 13.86 44.24 -4.46
CA LEU A 289 14.49 44.68 -5.70
C LEU A 289 13.47 45.15 -6.75
N ASN A 290 12.26 44.58 -6.74
CA ASN A 290 11.20 44.96 -7.66
C ASN A 290 10.32 46.12 -7.16
N SER A 291 10.38 46.48 -5.88
CA SER A 291 9.64 47.62 -5.32
C SER A 291 10.37 48.96 -5.41
N ASN A 292 11.58 49.00 -5.98
CA ASN A 292 12.39 50.21 -6.16
C ASN A 292 12.44 50.68 -7.64
N ILE A 293 11.46 50.27 -8.46
CA ILE A 293 11.34 50.65 -9.89
C ILE A 293 9.99 51.36 -10.17
N GLU A 294 9.37 51.96 -9.16
CA GLU A 294 8.32 52.99 -9.33
C GLU A 294 8.86 54.34 -8.83
#